data_AF-A0A1G6WTL7-F1
#
_entry.id   AF-A0A1G6WTL7-F1
#
_cell.length_a   1.000
_cell.length_b   1.000
_cell.length_c   1.000
_cell.angle_alpha   90.00
_cell.angle_beta   90.00
_cell.angle_gamma   90.00
#
_symmetry.space_group_name_H-M   'P 1'
#
loop_
_entity.id
_entity.type
_entity.pdbx_description
1 polymer ?
#
loop_
_entity_poly.entity_id
_entity_poly.type
_entity_poly.pdbx_seq_one_letter_code
_entity_poly.pdbx_strand_id
1 'polypeptide(L)'
;MAAEPGWENSLAAFVPALRACLAGDLTGFIDDVGPAANARLAVRVRRGAVTERCLVSASGQVAMRLKLPDAPPPEPAATAYFLERRCVDARRLAAPDGTVLGWLAYPAC
;
A
#
# COMPACT_ATOMS: atom_id res chain seq x y z
N MET A 1 -11.12 0.89 -18.44
CA MET A 1 -10.80 -0.49 -18.04
C MET A 1 -10.50 -0.44 -16.56
N ALA A 2 -11.37 -1.06 -15.77
CA ALA A 2 -11.37 -0.97 -14.31
C ALA A 2 -10.11 -1.61 -13.73
N ALA A 3 -9.52 -0.97 -12.71
CA ALA A 3 -8.58 -1.62 -11.82
C ALA A 3 -9.29 -2.85 -11.24
N GLU A 4 -8.81 -4.05 -11.53
CA GLU A 4 -9.31 -5.26 -10.87
C GLU A 4 -8.92 -5.16 -9.39
N PRO A 5 -9.87 -4.91 -8.47
CA PRO A 5 -9.56 -4.69 -7.06
C PRO A 5 -9.42 -6.06 -6.38
N GLY A 6 -8.39 -6.81 -6.77
CA GLY A 6 -8.15 -8.17 -6.29
C GLY A 6 -7.25 -8.22 -5.06
N TRP A 7 -6.28 -7.30 -4.97
CA TRP A 7 -5.32 -7.27 -3.87
C TRP A 7 -5.96 -6.86 -2.55
N GLU A 8 -7.06 -6.10 -2.59
CA GLU A 8 -7.82 -5.68 -1.41
C GLU A 8 -8.41 -6.87 -0.63
N ASN A 9 -8.75 -7.96 -1.33
CA ASN A 9 -9.22 -9.19 -0.70
C ASN A 9 -8.08 -10.00 -0.06
N SER A 10 -6.84 -9.78 -0.51
CA SER A 10 -5.63 -10.44 0.00
C SER A 10 -4.80 -9.52 0.94
N LEU A 11 -5.36 -8.37 1.31
CA LEU A 11 -4.66 -7.33 2.05
C LEU A 11 -4.07 -7.82 3.37
N ALA A 12 -4.83 -8.58 4.14
CA ALA A 12 -4.38 -9.10 5.43
C ALA A 12 -3.09 -9.92 5.32
N ALA A 13 -2.91 -10.67 4.22
CA ALA A 13 -1.70 -11.44 3.97
C ALA A 13 -0.51 -10.54 3.58
N PHE A 14 -0.76 -9.38 2.98
CA PHE A 14 0.27 -8.44 2.55
C PHE A 14 0.60 -7.36 3.58
N VAL A 15 -0.23 -7.17 4.62
CA VAL A 15 -0.01 -6.14 5.65
C VAL A 15 1.44 -6.05 6.14
N PRO A 16 2.13 -7.15 6.52
CA PRO A 16 3.51 -7.05 6.99
C PRO A 16 4.45 -6.40 5.96
N ALA A 17 4.27 -6.74 4.69
CA ALA A 17 5.02 -6.19 3.58
C ALA A 17 4.68 -4.71 3.33
N LEU A 18 3.39 -4.35 3.36
CA LEU A 18 2.93 -2.96 3.20
C LEU A 18 3.50 -2.06 4.31
N ARG A 19 3.44 -2.53 5.56
CA ARG A 19 4.01 -1.84 6.72
C ARG A 19 5.53 -1.71 6.60
N ALA A 20 6.23 -2.74 6.14
CA ALA A 20 7.66 -2.69 5.89
C ALA A 20 8.03 -1.69 4.76
N CYS A 21 7.20 -1.59 3.72
CA CYS A 21 7.38 -0.61 2.65
C CYS A 21 7.14 0.84 3.12
N LEU A 22 6.19 1.05 4.02
CA LEU A 22 5.98 2.35 4.67
C LEU A 22 7.06 2.63 5.72
N ALA A 23 7.69 1.61 6.30
CA ALA A 23 8.71 1.73 7.35
C ALA A 23 8.24 2.58 8.55
N GLY A 24 6.97 2.47 8.90
CA GLY A 24 6.35 3.26 9.97
C GLY A 24 6.06 4.72 9.61
N ASP A 25 6.28 5.14 8.36
CA ASP A 25 5.91 6.48 7.90
C ASP A 25 4.39 6.61 7.83
N LEU A 26 3.84 7.39 8.77
CA LEU A 26 2.40 7.60 8.90
C LEU A 26 1.85 8.54 7.83
N THR A 27 2.70 9.35 7.21
CA THR A 27 2.33 10.34 6.18
C THR A 27 2.25 9.73 4.79
N GLY A 28 2.90 8.58 4.60
CA GLY A 28 2.87 7.85 3.35
C GLY A 28 1.64 6.96 3.19
N PHE A 29 1.33 6.62 1.94
CA PHE A 29 0.27 5.68 1.59
C PHE A 29 0.66 4.82 0.40
N ILE A 30 -0.10 3.74 0.21
CA ILE A 30 0.08 2.77 -0.86
C ILE A 30 -1.15 2.79 -1.75
N ASP A 31 -0.99 3.14 -3.02
CA ASP A 31 -2.09 3.25 -3.98
C ASP A 31 -2.09 2.14 -5.04
N ASP A 32 -1.09 1.27 -5.05
CA ASP A 32 -0.96 0.20 -6.04
C ASP A 32 -0.14 -0.97 -5.48
N VAL A 33 -0.66 -2.19 -5.65
CA VAL A 33 -0.03 -3.44 -5.21
C VAL A 33 -0.25 -4.49 -6.29
N GLY A 34 0.85 -5.05 -6.81
CA GLY A 34 0.78 -6.05 -7.87
C GLY A 34 1.96 -7.02 -7.86
N PRO A 35 1.89 -8.12 -8.63
CA PRO A 35 3.01 -9.04 -8.80
C PRO A 35 4.16 -8.36 -9.54
N ALA A 36 5.40 -8.76 -9.26
CA ALA A 36 6.57 -8.33 -10.01
C ALA A 36 7.30 -9.54 -10.61
N ALA A 37 7.92 -9.38 -11.79
CA ALA A 37 8.60 -10.50 -12.46
C ALA A 37 9.75 -11.10 -11.62
N ASN A 38 10.42 -10.28 -10.80
CA ASN A 38 11.60 -10.67 -10.01
C ASN A 38 11.40 -10.51 -8.48
N ALA A 39 10.20 -10.11 -8.04
CA ALA A 39 9.85 -9.93 -6.64
C ALA A 39 8.43 -10.43 -6.43
N ARG A 40 8.09 -10.92 -5.24
CA ARG A 40 6.75 -11.48 -5.02
C ARG A 40 5.67 -10.40 -5.13
N LEU A 41 5.96 -9.19 -4.67
CA LEU A 41 5.09 -8.02 -4.78
C LEU A 41 5.88 -6.77 -5.16
N ALA A 42 5.34 -5.96 -6.06
CA ALA A 42 5.66 -4.55 -6.23
C ALA A 42 4.56 -3.72 -5.57
N VAL A 43 4.98 -2.78 -4.74
CA VAL A 43 4.12 -1.88 -3.98
C VAL A 43 4.51 -0.46 -4.32
N ARG A 44 3.55 0.36 -4.76
CA ARG A 44 3.78 1.78 -4.96
C ARG A 44 3.52 2.53 -3.67
N VAL A 45 4.51 3.28 -3.22
CA VAL A 45 4.48 4.06 -1.99
C VAL A 45 4.58 5.53 -2.37
N ARG A 46 3.69 6.35 -1.84
CA ARG A 46 3.71 7.81 -2.02
C ARG A 46 3.93 8.48 -0.68
N ARG A 47 4.83 9.46 -0.64
CA ARG A 47 5.23 10.22 0.55
C ARG A 47 5.45 11.67 0.15
N GLY A 48 4.46 12.53 0.37
CA GLY A 48 4.50 13.91 -0.11
C GLY A 48 4.76 13.97 -1.62
N ALA A 49 5.86 14.62 -2.02
CA ALA A 49 6.27 14.73 -3.43
C ALA A 49 7.04 13.51 -3.97
N VAL A 50 7.35 12.52 -3.14
CA VAL A 50 8.15 11.35 -3.53
C VAL A 50 7.23 10.18 -3.80
N THR A 51 7.39 9.56 -4.97
CA THR A 51 6.81 8.25 -5.26
C THR A 51 7.91 7.21 -5.41
N GLU A 52 7.73 6.05 -4.81
CA GLU A 52 8.66 4.94 -4.83
C GLU A 52 7.94 3.63 -5.17
N ARG A 53 8.65 2.71 -5.81
CA ARG A 53 8.24 1.31 -5.94
C ARG A 53 9.07 0.49 -4.96
N CYS A 54 8.41 -0.03 -3.94
CA CYS A 54 8.95 -0.98 -2.99
C CYS A 54 8.75 -2.40 -3.54
N LEU A 55 9.85 -3.14 -3.74
CA LEU A 55 9.82 -4.54 -4.16
C LEU A 55 9.99 -5.44 -2.94
N VAL A 56 9.08 -6.38 -2.78
CA VAL A 56 9.01 -7.30 -1.64
C VAL A 56 9.33 -8.71 -2.13
N SER A 57 10.28 -9.37 -1.46
CA SER A 57 10.68 -10.75 -1.75
C SER A 57 9.59 -11.76 -1.40
N ALA A 58 9.81 -13.02 -1.81
CA ALA A 58 8.92 -14.11 -1.41
C ALA A 58 8.89 -14.37 0.11
N SER A 59 9.94 -13.97 0.84
CA SER A 59 10.01 -14.04 2.30
C SER A 59 9.28 -12.89 3.00
N GLY A 60 8.66 -11.96 2.26
CA GLY A 60 7.93 -10.81 2.82
C GLY A 60 8.84 -9.65 3.24
N GLN A 61 10.13 -9.70 2.88
CA GLN A 61 11.10 -8.64 3.19
C GLN A 61 11.19 -7.63 2.06
N VAL A 62 11.48 -6.37 2.38
CA VAL A 62 11.76 -5.33 1.37
C VAL A 62 13.11 -5.64 0.73
N ALA A 63 13.09 -6.05 -0.53
CA ALA A 63 14.29 -6.36 -1.30
C ALA A 63 14.92 -5.09 -1.89
N MET A 64 14.09 -4.17 -2.39
CA MET A 64 14.56 -2.95 -3.03
C MET A 64 13.52 -1.83 -2.98
N ARG A 65 13.98 -0.58 -3.04
CA ARG A 65 13.14 0.61 -3.25
C ARG A 65 13.67 1.39 -4.44
N LEU A 66 12.80 1.69 -5.39
CA LEU A 66 13.13 2.44 -6.59
C LEU A 66 12.32 3.73 -6.61
N LYS A 67 12.96 4.89 -6.76
CA LYS A 67 12.23 6.14 -6.97
C LYS A 67 11.52 6.11 -8.32
N LEU A 68 10.29 6.59 -8.34
CA LEU A 68 9.46 6.76 -9.54
C LEU A 68 9.10 8.25 -9.69
N PRO A 69 10.02 9.10 -10.17
CA PRO A 69 9.79 10.54 -10.29
C PRO A 69 8.63 10.87 -11.24
N ASP A 70 8.42 10.07 -12.28
CA ASP A 70 7.37 10.27 -13.30
C ASP A 70 6.11 9.43 -13.06
N ALA A 71 5.85 9.01 -11.82
CA ALA A 71 4.63 8.27 -11.52
C ALA A 71 3.40 9.19 -11.71
N PRO A 72 2.34 8.73 -12.41
CA PRO A 72 1.12 9.51 -12.55
C PRO A 72 0.53 9.81 -11.16
N PRO A 73 -0.26 10.89 -10.97
CA PRO A 73 -0.94 11.14 -9.70
C PRO A 73 -1.83 9.95 -9.29
N PRO A 74 -2.06 9.73 -7.99
CA PRO A 74 -2.96 8.68 -7.54
C PRO A 74 -4.37 8.93 -8.06
N GLU A 75 -5.07 7.87 -8.44
CA GLU A 75 -6.45 7.98 -8.91
C GLU A 75 -7.36 8.32 -7.71
N PRO A 76 -8.12 9.43 -7.74
CA PRO A 76 -8.81 9.93 -6.55
C PRO A 76 -9.90 8.98 -6.02
N ALA A 77 -10.45 8.15 -6.90
CA ALA A 77 -11.48 7.15 -6.58
C ALA A 77 -10.90 5.75 -6.30
N ALA A 78 -9.59 5.54 -6.42
CA ALA A 78 -8.97 4.26 -6.11
C ALA A 78 -8.74 4.12 -4.61
N THR A 79 -8.87 2.90 -4.08
CA THR A 79 -8.54 2.62 -2.68
C THR A 79 -7.02 2.68 -2.47
N ALA A 80 -6.61 3.37 -1.41
CA ALA A 80 -5.24 3.38 -0.90
C ALA A 80 -5.16 2.84 0.53
N TYR A 81 -4.02 2.22 0.86
CA TYR A 81 -3.71 1.73 2.19
C TYR A 81 -2.89 2.75 2.99
N PHE A 82 -3.29 2.96 4.23
CA PHE A 82 -2.68 3.87 5.20
C PHE A 82 -2.40 3.14 6.52
N LEU A 83 -1.37 3.58 7.25
CA LEU A 83 -1.10 3.07 8.61
C LEU A 83 -2.12 3.59 9.64
N GLU A 84 -2.61 4.82 9.44
CA GLU A 84 -3.54 5.49 10.33
C GLU A 84 -4.85 5.83 9.64
N ARG A 85 -5.87 6.07 10.46
CA ARG A 85 -7.19 6.46 9.98
C ARG A 85 -7.15 7.91 9.51
N ARG A 86 -7.20 8.12 8.19
CA ARG A 86 -7.26 9.46 7.58
C ARG A 86 -8.68 10.04 7.56
N CYS A 87 -9.67 9.19 7.36
CA CYS A 87 -11.06 9.62 7.20
C CYS A 87 -12.06 8.82 8.02
N VAL A 88 -13.25 9.42 8.19
CA VAL A 88 -14.36 8.78 8.90
C VAL A 88 -14.82 7.51 8.17
N ASP A 89 -14.86 7.54 6.83
CA ASP A 89 -15.27 6.42 5.98
C ASP A 89 -14.15 5.41 5.70
N ALA A 90 -12.96 5.59 6.32
CA ALA A 90 -11.86 4.66 6.13
C ALA A 90 -12.23 3.26 6.68
N ARG A 91 -12.06 2.24 5.83
CA ARG A 91 -12.29 0.85 6.20
C ARG A 91 -11.13 0.33 7.03
N ARG A 92 -11.42 -0.09 8.27
CA ARG A 92 -10.44 -0.68 9.18
C ARG A 92 -9.98 -2.05 8.67
N LEU A 93 -8.67 -2.27 8.65
CA LEU A 93 -8.07 -3.60 8.52
C LEU A 93 -7.63 -4.07 9.89
N ALA A 94 -8.20 -5.18 10.35
CA ALA A 94 -7.87 -5.78 11.63
C ALA A 94 -7.44 -7.24 11.43
N ALA A 95 -6.49 -7.67 12.26
CA ALA A 95 -6.16 -9.08 12.42
C ALA A 95 -7.29 -9.82 13.16
N PRO A 96 -7.33 -11.17 13.13
CA PRO A 96 -8.34 -11.96 13.83
C PRO A 96 -8.40 -11.73 15.34
N ASP A 97 -7.30 -11.26 15.95
CA ASP A 97 -7.18 -10.89 17.36
C ASP A 97 -7.69 -9.47 17.67
N GLY A 98 -8.19 -8.74 16.65
CA GLY A 98 -8.67 -7.37 16.77
C GLY A 98 -7.60 -6.28 16.59
N THR A 99 -6.33 -6.65 16.45
CA THR A 99 -5.22 -5.71 16.28
C THR A 99 -5.41 -4.90 14.99
N VAL A 100 -5.29 -3.57 15.07
CA VAL A 100 -5.38 -2.68 13.90
C VAL A 100 -4.11 -2.83 13.06
N LEU A 101 -4.29 -3.35 11.85
CA LEU A 101 -3.22 -3.55 10.90
C LEU A 101 -3.02 -2.35 9.97
N GLY A 102 -4.08 -1.59 9.72
CA GLY A 102 -4.07 -0.36 8.91
C GLY A 102 -5.48 0.03 8.48
N TRP A 103 -5.57 0.90 7.48
CA TRP A 103 -6.81 1.49 7.01
C TRP A 103 -6.82 1.57 5.49
N LEU A 104 -7.98 1.35 4.89
CA LEU A 104 -8.23 1.60 3.48
C LEU A 104 -9.10 2.85 3.33
N ALA A 105 -8.66 3.79 2.53
CA ALA A 105 -9.40 5.02 2.24
C ALA A 105 -9.06 5.53 0.85
N TYR A 106 -9.80 6.51 0.36
CA TYR A 106 -9.46 7.21 -0.88
C TYR A 106 -8.28 8.18 -0.65
N PRO A 107 -7.36 8.35 -1.62
CA PRO A 107 -6.23 9.29 -1.50
C PRO A 107 -6.61 10.76 -1.35
N ALA A 108 -7.81 11.14 -1.79
CA ALA A 108 -8.34 12.51 -1.65
C ALA A 108 -8.90 12.79 -0.25
N CYS A 109 -8.81 11.79 0.63
CA CYS A 109 -9.12 11.83 2.04
C CYS A 109 -7.80 12.05 2.82
#